data_AF-A0A257TPD6-F1
#
_entry.id   AF-A0A257TPD6-F1
#
_cell.length_a   1.000
_cell.length_b   1.000
_cell.length_c   1.000
_cell.angle_alpha   90.00
_cell.angle_beta   90.00
_cell.angle_gamma   90.00
#
_symmetry.space_group_name_H-M   'P 1'
#
loop_
_entity.id
_entity.type
_entity.pdbx_description
1 polymer ?
#
loop_
_entity_poly.entity_id
_entity_poly.type
_entity_poly.pdbx_seq_one_letter_code
_entity_poly.pdbx_strand_id
1 'polypeptide(L)'
;MFADQHAIRNVMRGMHHRQTDFDTSGLATALMIFCLFFVSVWGVARVFVKSENRSNSNSSQALFRELCRAHRLSWRDWWFLLRLARHHQLGEPALLFIEPQRFDPAACGDRWRSAAPRLRELQLKLFAGLDSPLAAAAPKRE
;
A
#
# COMPACT_ATOMS: atom_id res chain seq x y z
N MET A 1 38.02 -67.15 8.80
CA MET A 1 37.46 -65.86 9.30
C MET A 1 38.36 -64.70 8.88
N PHE A 2 38.63 -64.52 7.57
CA PHE A 2 39.48 -63.44 7.02
C PHE A 2 38.95 -62.86 5.69
N ALA A 3 37.81 -63.36 5.20
CA ALA A 3 37.22 -62.93 3.92
C ALA A 3 36.49 -61.59 4.00
N ASP A 4 36.19 -61.10 5.20
CA ASP A 4 35.29 -59.94 5.40
C ASP A 4 36.02 -58.58 5.29
N GLN A 5 37.31 -58.52 5.63
CA GLN A 5 38.07 -57.25 5.56
C GLN A 5 38.29 -56.74 4.12
N HIS A 6 38.34 -57.64 3.14
CA HIS A 6 38.53 -57.25 1.73
C HIS A 6 37.25 -56.67 1.13
N ALA A 7 36.08 -57.15 1.55
CA ALA A 7 34.79 -56.62 1.12
C ALA A 7 34.59 -55.19 1.61
N ILE A 8 34.90 -54.92 2.89
CA ILE A 8 34.79 -53.59 3.49
C ILE A 8 35.72 -52.59 2.79
N ARG A 9 36.95 -53.00 2.45
CA ARG A 9 37.93 -52.13 1.77
C ARG A 9 37.54 -51.76 0.33
N ASN A 10 36.80 -52.63 -0.36
CA ASN A 10 36.32 -52.35 -1.72
C ASN A 10 35.06 -51.46 -1.71
N VAL A 11 34.17 -51.63 -0.73
CA VAL A 11 33.02 -50.74 -0.51
C VAL A 11 33.47 -49.33 -0.13
N MET A 12 34.55 -49.20 0.65
CA MET A 12 35.09 -47.90 1.06
C MET A 12 35.74 -47.12 -0.10
N ARG A 13 36.21 -47.81 -1.16
CA ARG A 13 36.71 -47.17 -2.39
C ARG A 13 35.59 -46.73 -3.34
N GLY A 14 34.45 -47.42 -3.34
CA GLY A 14 33.31 -47.11 -4.22
C GLY A 14 32.50 -45.88 -3.80
N MET A 15 32.64 -45.40 -2.56
CA MET A 15 31.87 -44.26 -2.06
C MET A 15 32.53 -42.89 -2.32
N HIS A 16 33.74 -42.84 -2.89
CA HIS A 16 34.44 -41.59 -3.15
C HIS A 16 34.11 -40.93 -4.49
N HIS A 17 33.24 -41.54 -5.31
CA HIS A 17 32.87 -41.00 -6.62
C HIS A 17 31.35 -40.87 -6.77
N ARG A 18 30.75 -40.15 -5.82
CA ARG A 18 29.49 -39.44 -6.07
C ARG A 18 29.84 -37.96 -6.04
N GLN A 19 30.61 -37.55 -7.05
CA GLN A 19 30.73 -36.14 -7.41
C GLN A 19 29.29 -35.71 -7.66
N THR A 20 28.81 -34.92 -6.73
CA THR A 20 27.49 -34.34 -6.80
C THR A 20 27.51 -33.34 -7.94
N ASP A 21 27.14 -33.81 -9.14
CA ASP A 21 26.40 -33.00 -10.09
C ASP A 21 25.05 -32.65 -9.42
N PHE A 22 25.11 -31.88 -8.33
CA PHE A 22 23.98 -31.06 -8.00
C PHE A 22 23.95 -30.05 -9.13
N ASP A 23 22.93 -30.17 -9.99
CA ASP A 23 22.61 -29.21 -11.04
C ASP A 23 22.87 -27.80 -10.50
N THR A 24 24.05 -27.30 -10.79
CA THR A 24 24.58 -26.09 -10.15
C THR A 24 23.73 -24.91 -10.61
N SER A 25 23.14 -25.04 -11.79
CA SER A 25 22.06 -24.22 -12.34
C SER A 25 20.78 -24.26 -11.48
N GLY A 26 20.32 -25.43 -11.06
CA GLY A 26 19.14 -25.60 -10.21
C GLY A 26 19.33 -24.99 -8.83
N LEU A 27 20.47 -25.26 -8.19
CA LEU A 27 20.85 -24.66 -6.91
C LEU A 27 21.02 -23.13 -7.03
N ALA A 28 21.71 -22.65 -8.07
CA ALA A 28 21.89 -21.22 -8.27
C ALA A 28 20.55 -20.50 -8.52
N THR A 29 19.64 -21.12 -9.27
CA THR A 29 18.30 -20.57 -9.52
C THR A 29 17.48 -20.52 -8.25
N ALA A 30 17.48 -21.58 -7.45
CA ALA A 30 16.80 -21.60 -6.16
C ALA A 30 17.35 -20.54 -5.20
N LEU A 31 18.67 -20.38 -5.13
CA LEU A 31 19.33 -19.35 -4.31
C LEU A 31 18.99 -17.93 -4.78
N MET A 32 18.93 -17.70 -6.10
CA MET A 32 18.53 -16.41 -6.68
C MET A 32 17.09 -16.04 -6.31
N ILE A 33 16.15 -16.99 -6.41
CA ILE A 33 14.75 -16.78 -6.03
C ILE A 33 14.66 -16.48 -4.53
N PHE A 34 15.37 -17.24 -3.70
CA PHE A 34 15.38 -17.04 -2.26
C PHE A 34 15.99 -15.68 -1.90
N CYS A 35 17.09 -15.28 -2.52
CA CYS A 35 17.69 -13.96 -2.34
C CYS A 35 16.73 -12.85 -2.76
N LEU A 36 16.08 -12.96 -3.92
CA LEU A 36 15.10 -11.99 -4.39
C LEU A 36 13.92 -11.89 -3.42
N PHE A 37 13.41 -13.02 -2.93
CA PHE A 37 12.34 -13.05 -1.94
C PHE A 37 12.77 -12.34 -0.66
N PHE A 38 13.94 -12.68 -0.11
CA PHE A 38 14.46 -12.03 1.10
C PHE A 38 14.74 -10.54 0.90
N VAL A 39 15.29 -10.12 -0.23
CA VAL A 39 15.51 -8.70 -0.55
C VAL A 39 14.18 -7.97 -0.71
N SER A 40 13.18 -8.60 -1.31
CA SER A 40 11.86 -8.00 -1.48
C SER A 40 11.15 -7.82 -0.14
N VAL A 41 11.13 -8.87 0.70
CA VAL A 41 10.58 -8.83 2.07
C VAL A 41 11.37 -7.87 2.94
N TRP A 42 12.70 -7.88 2.88
CA TRP A 42 13.54 -6.95 3.62
C TRP A 42 13.37 -5.51 3.17
N GLY A 43 13.21 -5.27 1.87
CA GLY A 43 12.95 -3.95 1.29
C GLY A 43 11.60 -3.41 1.75
N VAL A 44 10.56 -4.23 1.68
CA VAL A 44 9.22 -3.91 2.20
C VAL A 44 9.30 -3.66 3.71
N ALA A 45 9.85 -4.59 4.48
CA ALA A 45 10.03 -4.43 5.93
C ALA A 45 10.84 -3.18 6.27
N ARG A 46 11.86 -2.81 5.50
CA ARG A 46 12.65 -1.60 5.73
C ARG A 46 11.89 -0.32 5.40
N VAL A 47 11.03 -0.35 4.38
CA VAL A 47 10.10 0.76 4.07
C VAL A 47 9.06 0.91 5.19
N PHE A 48 8.49 -0.19 5.68
CA PHE A 48 7.52 -0.20 6.79
C PHE A 48 8.16 0.18 8.13
N VAL A 49 9.34 -0.35 8.48
CA VAL A 49 10.08 -0.02 9.72
C VAL A 49 10.58 1.42 9.71
N LYS A 50 10.93 1.98 8.54
CA LYS A 50 11.21 3.43 8.41
C LYS A 50 9.95 4.29 8.53
N SER A 51 8.77 3.71 8.29
CA SER A 51 7.46 4.34 8.51
C SER A 51 7.08 4.34 10.00
N GLU A 52 7.44 3.29 10.75
CA GLU A 52 7.00 3.11 12.14
C GLU A 52 7.79 3.94 13.16
N ASN A 53 9.09 4.20 12.91
CA ASN A 53 9.93 4.95 13.85
C ASN A 53 9.86 6.48 13.70
N ARG A 54 8.81 7.02 13.06
CA ARG A 54 8.51 8.46 13.00
C ARG A 54 7.07 8.76 13.41
N SER A 55 6.66 8.15 14.51
CA SER A 55 5.65 8.71 15.41
C SER A 55 6.06 10.15 15.79
N ASN A 56 5.55 11.13 15.04
CA ASN A 56 4.81 12.27 15.60
C ASN A 56 4.37 13.35 14.58
N SER A 57 4.78 13.36 13.30
CA SER A 57 4.42 14.52 12.44
C SER A 57 4.44 14.39 10.90
N ASN A 58 4.63 13.22 10.26
CA ASN A 58 5.17 13.26 8.88
C ASN A 58 4.57 12.41 7.75
N SER A 59 3.27 12.08 7.74
CA SER A 59 2.70 11.66 6.44
C SER A 59 1.20 11.80 6.21
N SER A 60 0.61 12.91 6.63
CA SER A 60 -0.73 13.31 6.16
C SER A 60 -0.79 13.38 4.62
N GLN A 61 0.34 13.59 3.94
CA GLN A 61 0.45 13.54 2.47
C GLN A 61 0.52 12.11 1.89
N ALA A 62 1.18 11.15 2.55
CA ALA A 62 1.19 9.77 2.06
C ALA A 62 -0.17 9.11 2.26
N LEU A 63 -0.81 9.35 3.42
CA LEU A 63 -2.20 8.95 3.65
C LEU A 63 -3.12 9.54 2.60
N PHE A 64 -3.02 10.84 2.33
CA PHE A 64 -3.80 11.48 1.27
C PHE A 64 -3.57 10.84 -0.10
N ARG A 65 -2.33 10.46 -0.44
CA ARG A 65 -2.04 9.73 -1.70
C ARG A 65 -2.66 8.34 -1.73
N GLU A 66 -2.60 7.60 -0.64
CA GLU A 66 -3.23 6.28 -0.53
C GLU A 66 -4.76 6.37 -0.63
N LEU A 67 -5.37 7.34 0.04
CA LEU A 67 -6.80 7.66 -0.06
C LEU A 67 -7.18 8.04 -1.50
N CYS A 68 -6.41 8.92 -2.16
CA CYS A 68 -6.66 9.23 -3.56
C CYS A 68 -6.55 8.00 -4.48
N ARG A 69 -5.62 7.09 -4.19
CA ARG A 69 -5.46 5.84 -4.95
C ARG A 69 -6.63 4.88 -4.72
N ALA A 70 -7.11 4.76 -3.49
CA ALA A 70 -8.28 3.95 -3.13
C ALA A 70 -9.55 4.43 -3.85
N HIS A 71 -9.76 5.75 -3.92
CA HIS A 71 -10.89 6.37 -4.62
C HIS A 71 -10.68 6.51 -6.15
N ARG A 72 -9.60 5.95 -6.71
CA ARG A 72 -9.24 6.05 -8.14
C ARG A 72 -9.36 7.48 -8.67
N LEU A 73 -8.84 8.44 -7.91
CA LEU A 73 -8.84 9.84 -8.28
C LEU A 73 -7.76 10.11 -9.32
N SER A 74 -8.08 10.94 -10.30
CA SER A 74 -7.10 11.33 -11.32
C SER A 74 -6.08 12.31 -10.74
N TRP A 75 -4.93 12.47 -11.39
CA TRP A 75 -3.91 13.45 -10.98
C TRP A 75 -4.45 14.89 -10.94
N ARG A 76 -5.44 15.20 -11.80
CA ARG A 76 -6.14 16.50 -11.81
C ARG A 76 -7.00 16.69 -10.56
N ASP A 77 -7.71 15.64 -10.14
CA ASP A 77 -8.54 15.65 -8.93
C ASP A 77 -7.68 15.77 -7.68
N TRP A 78 -6.54 15.08 -7.66
CA TRP A 78 -5.54 15.18 -6.59
C TRP A 78 -5.06 16.63 -6.39
N TRP A 79 -4.67 17.30 -7.48
CA TRP A 79 -4.25 18.71 -7.43
C TRP A 79 -5.37 19.66 -6.99
N PHE A 80 -6.60 19.37 -7.42
CA PHE A 80 -7.77 20.16 -7.06
C PHE A 80 -8.08 20.06 -5.57
N LEU A 81 -8.10 18.84 -5.02
CA LEU A 81 -8.29 18.59 -3.59
C LEU A 81 -7.17 19.18 -2.74
N LEU A 82 -5.92 19.12 -3.22
CA LEU A 82 -4.80 19.75 -2.52
C LEU A 82 -4.94 21.28 -2.46
N ARG A 83 -5.45 21.90 -3.54
CA ARG A 83 -5.73 23.34 -3.56
C ARG A 83 -6.90 23.71 -2.64
N LEU A 84 -7.92 22.85 -2.56
CA LEU A 84 -9.03 23.01 -1.63
C LEU A 84 -8.56 22.91 -0.17
N ALA A 85 -7.73 21.92 0.16
CA ALA A 85 -7.16 21.77 1.51
C ALA A 85 -6.35 22.99 1.94
N ARG A 86 -5.54 23.54 1.02
CA ARG A 86 -4.79 24.78 1.25
C ARG A 86 -5.70 25.98 1.46
N HIS A 87 -6.83 26.04 0.74
CA HIS A 87 -7.79 27.13 0.91
C HIS A 87 -8.44 27.11 2.29
N HIS A 88 -8.78 25.93 2.80
CA HIS A 88 -9.26 25.75 4.17
C HIS A 88 -8.15 25.79 5.24
N GLN A 89 -6.91 26.09 4.85
CA GLN A 89 -5.73 26.09 5.72
C GLN A 89 -5.61 24.81 6.57
N LEU A 90 -6.01 23.67 6.00
CA LEU A 90 -5.93 22.40 6.69
C LEU A 90 -4.47 22.02 6.86
N GLY A 91 -4.06 21.82 8.11
CA GLY A 91 -2.78 21.19 8.42
C GLY A 91 -2.66 19.78 7.83
N GLU A 92 -3.81 19.10 7.66
CA GLU A 92 -3.90 17.76 7.10
C GLU A 92 -4.93 17.66 5.97
N PRO A 93 -4.49 17.36 4.73
CA PRO A 93 -5.40 17.28 3.57
C PRO A 93 -6.31 16.04 3.62
N ALA A 94 -5.97 15.03 4.43
CA ALA A 94 -6.79 13.84 4.61
C ALA A 94 -8.14 14.13 5.31
N LEU A 95 -8.23 15.23 6.08
CA LEU A 95 -9.48 15.64 6.74
C LEU A 95 -10.61 15.94 5.74
N LEU A 96 -10.27 16.30 4.49
CA LEU A 96 -11.27 16.45 3.42
C LEU A 96 -12.06 15.15 3.18
N PHE A 97 -11.45 13.97 3.36
CA PHE A 97 -12.15 12.71 3.16
C PHE A 97 -13.10 12.35 4.32
N ILE A 98 -13.03 13.06 5.44
CA ILE A 98 -13.84 12.82 6.64
C ILE A 98 -14.94 13.87 6.75
N GLU A 99 -14.68 15.08 6.27
CA GLU A 99 -15.56 16.23 6.45
C GLU A 99 -16.21 16.67 5.11
N PRO A 100 -17.33 16.04 4.70
CA PRO A 100 -18.00 16.36 3.44
C PRO A 100 -18.51 17.81 3.38
N GLN A 101 -18.72 18.44 4.53
CA GLN A 101 -19.16 19.83 4.65
C GLN A 101 -18.15 20.83 4.06
N ARG A 102 -16.86 20.47 3.98
CA ARG A 102 -15.81 21.32 3.39
C ARG A 102 -15.85 21.38 1.86
N PHE A 103 -16.69 20.56 1.22
CA PHE A 103 -16.94 20.64 -0.21
C PHE A 103 -18.08 21.60 -0.57
N ASP A 104 -18.74 22.17 0.44
CA ASP A 104 -19.85 23.10 0.20
C ASP A 104 -19.34 24.38 -0.49
N PRO A 105 -19.80 24.68 -1.72
CA PRO A 105 -19.42 25.90 -2.41
C PRO A 105 -19.83 27.18 -1.67
N ALA A 106 -20.81 27.13 -0.76
CA ALA A 106 -21.14 28.26 0.10
C ALA A 106 -20.07 28.52 1.16
N ALA A 107 -19.42 27.47 1.67
CA ALA A 107 -18.34 27.54 2.66
C ALA A 107 -16.97 27.87 2.06
N CYS A 108 -16.79 27.64 0.75
CA CYS A 108 -15.52 27.89 0.04
C CYS A 108 -15.35 29.33 -0.48
N GLY A 109 -16.37 30.20 -0.38
CA GLY A 109 -16.32 31.58 -0.84
C GLY A 109 -16.39 31.77 -2.37
N ASP A 110 -16.46 33.03 -2.81
CA ASP A 110 -16.84 33.42 -4.19
C ASP A 110 -15.90 32.88 -5.27
N ARG A 111 -14.62 32.68 -4.94
CA ARG A 111 -13.61 32.15 -5.87
C ARG A 111 -13.88 30.70 -6.31
N TRP A 112 -14.63 29.95 -5.51
CA TRP A 112 -14.95 28.54 -5.76
C TRP A 112 -16.37 28.34 -6.29
N ARG A 113 -17.19 29.40 -6.38
CA ARG A 113 -18.54 29.32 -6.98
C ARG A 113 -18.51 28.83 -8.43
N SER A 114 -17.51 29.26 -9.22
CA SER A 114 -17.33 28.78 -10.60
C SER A 114 -16.89 27.32 -10.67
N ALA A 115 -16.26 26.79 -9.61
CA ALA A 115 -15.84 25.40 -9.48
C ALA A 115 -16.84 24.52 -8.71
N ALA A 116 -17.99 25.08 -8.31
CA ALA A 116 -19.06 24.38 -7.60
C ALA A 116 -19.52 23.06 -8.26
N PRO A 117 -19.71 22.96 -9.60
CA PRO A 117 -20.09 21.68 -10.20
C PRO A 117 -19.00 20.61 -10.03
N ARG A 118 -17.73 21.00 -10.11
CA ARG A 118 -16.60 20.08 -9.95
C ARG A 118 -16.42 19.63 -8.50
N LEU A 119 -16.67 20.52 -7.54
CA LEU A 119 -16.67 20.20 -6.11
C LEU A 119 -17.72 19.15 -5.78
N ARG A 120 -18.96 19.31 -6.29
CA ARG A 120 -20.03 18.32 -6.09
C ARG A 120 -19.72 16.97 -6.73
N GLU A 121 -19.15 16.96 -7.93
CA GLU A 121 -18.75 15.71 -8.59
C GLU A 121 -17.70 14.95 -7.76
N LEU A 122 -16.71 15.66 -7.21
CA LEU A 122 -15.71 15.08 -6.33
C LEU A 122 -16.31 14.63 -5.00
N GLN A 123 -17.20 15.41 -4.40
CA GLN A 123 -17.91 15.03 -3.18
C GLN A 123 -18.69 13.73 -3.39
N LEU A 124 -19.48 13.64 -4.46
CA LEU A 124 -20.21 12.41 -4.80
C LEU A 124 -19.25 11.24 -5.04
N LYS A 125 -18.13 11.45 -5.73
CA LYS A 125 -17.16 10.37 -5.99
C LYS A 125 -16.43 9.90 -4.72
N LEU A 126 -16.14 10.81 -3.79
CA LEU A 126 -15.44 10.52 -2.54
C LEU A 126 -16.35 9.88 -1.50
N PHE A 127 -17.61 10.31 -1.45
CA PHE A 127 -18.57 9.89 -0.44
C PHE A 127 -19.68 8.95 -1.00
N ALA A 128 -19.59 8.56 -2.28
CA ALA A 128 -20.48 7.55 -2.87
C ALA A 128 -20.44 6.26 -2.04
N GLY A 129 -21.57 5.92 -1.43
CA GLY A 129 -21.71 4.76 -0.54
C GLY A 129 -21.80 5.09 0.95
N LEU A 130 -21.53 6.34 1.37
CA LEU A 130 -21.81 6.83 2.73
C LEU A 130 -23.24 7.37 2.90
N ASP A 131 -23.99 7.52 1.81
CA ASP A 131 -25.39 7.99 1.78
C ASP A 131 -26.45 6.89 2.09
N SER A 132 -26.06 5.74 2.63
CA SER A 132 -26.99 4.70 3.10
C SER A 132 -26.58 4.28 4.51
N PRO A 133 -27.07 4.92 5.60
CA PRO A 133 -28.49 4.97 5.98
C PRO A 133 -28.99 6.24 6.72
N LEU A 134 -28.25 7.36 6.77
CA LEU A 134 -28.66 8.52 7.60
C LEU A 134 -29.89 9.28 7.05
N ALA A 135 -30.19 9.15 5.75
CA ALA A 135 -31.43 9.65 5.16
C ALA A 135 -32.67 8.80 5.54
N ALA A 136 -32.47 7.55 6.02
CA ALA A 136 -33.55 6.70 6.53
C ALA A 136 -33.87 6.95 8.02
N ALA A 137 -33.02 7.71 8.72
CA ALA A 137 -33.19 8.07 10.13
C ALA A 137 -33.78 9.48 10.33
N ALA A 138 -34.30 10.12 9.29
CA ALA A 138 -35.20 11.24 9.47
C ALA A 138 -36.52 10.70 10.05
N PRO A 139 -36.90 11.07 11.29
CA PRO A 139 -38.14 10.59 11.87
C PRO A 139 -39.31 11.06 11.00
N LYS A 140 -40.10 10.12 10.47
CA LYS A 140 -41.47 10.41 10.03
C LYS A 140 -42.18 11.04 11.22
N ARG A 141 -42.35 12.37 11.18
CA ARG A 141 -43.35 13.06 11.97
C ARG A 141 -44.65 12.98 11.20
N GLU A 142 -45.38 11.88 11.36
CA GLU A 142 -46.83 11.80 11.17
C GLU A 142 -47.40 10.82 12.18
#